data_AF-A0A0F9SWP6-F1
#
_entry.id   AF-A0A0F9SWP6-F1
#
_cell.length_a   1.000
_cell.length_b   1.000
_cell.length_c   1.000
_cell.angle_alpha   90.00
_cell.angle_beta   90.00
_cell.angle_gamma   90.00
#
_symmetry.space_group_name_H-M   'P 1'
#
loop_
_entity.id
_entity.type
_entity.pdbx_description
1 polymer ?
#
loop_
_entity_poly.entity_id
_entity_poly.type
_entity_poly.pdbx_seq_one_letter_code
_entity_poly.pdbx_strand_id
1 'polypeptide(L)' 'MKFYRLTGKTETKSPTDPGVAAVVGAVIADGLAHGEDSVSFSDVSKQLRHHDLSDTEIRRLLNLADKQGFIYEDDND' A
#
# COMPACT_ATOMS: atom_id res chain seq x y z
N MET A 1 -8.16 -11.96 -6.33
CA MET A 1 -6.84 -11.65 -5.74
C MET A 1 -6.89 -10.17 -5.36
N LYS A 2 -6.41 -9.74 -4.20
CA LYS A 2 -6.59 -8.33 -3.75
C LYS A 2 -5.49 -7.43 -4.29
N PHE A 3 -5.87 -6.33 -4.92
CA PHE A 3 -4.96 -5.31 -5.46
C PHE A 3 -5.14 -3.98 -4.72
N TYR A 4 -4.07 -3.18 -4.65
CA TYR A 4 -4.06 -1.88 -4.00
C TYR A 4 -3.64 -0.81 -5.00
N ARG A 5 -4.45 0.25 -5.09
CA ARG A 5 -4.21 1.37 -6.01
C ARG A 5 -4.06 2.67 -5.23
N LEU A 6 -3.24 3.58 -5.74
CA LEU A 6 -3.08 4.90 -5.15
C LEU A 6 -4.31 5.75 -5.43
N THR A 7 -4.71 6.53 -4.44
CA THR A 7 -5.63 7.64 -4.65
C THR A 7 -4.85 8.88 -5.08
N GLY A 8 -5.47 9.78 -5.85
CA GLY A 8 -4.91 11.10 -6.14
C GLY A 8 -4.70 11.99 -4.90
N LYS A 9 -5.08 11.54 -3.69
CA LYS A 9 -4.84 12.25 -2.44
C LYS A 9 -3.40 12.08 -1.94
N THR A 10 -2.70 11.04 -2.38
CA THR A 10 -1.29 10.80 -2.01
C THR A 10 -0.36 11.91 -2.52
N GLU A 11 -0.77 12.66 -3.54
CA GLU A 11 -0.03 13.83 -4.06
C GLU A 11 -0.19 15.09 -3.20
N THR A 12 -1.22 15.15 -2.34
CA THR A 12 -1.60 16.38 -1.60
C THR A 12 -1.52 16.22 -0.09
N LYS A 13 -1.40 14.98 0.41
CA LYS A 13 -1.31 14.68 1.83
C LYS A 13 -0.32 13.55 2.05
N SER A 14 0.53 13.68 3.07
CA SER A 14 1.43 12.62 3.51
C SER A 14 0.83 11.86 4.70
N PRO A 15 1.03 10.54 4.80
CA PRO A 15 0.66 9.78 5.99
C PRO A 15 1.41 10.28 7.23
N THR A 16 0.70 10.47 8.33
CA THR A 16 1.31 10.86 9.62
C THR A 16 1.79 9.66 10.43
N ASP A 17 1.21 8.48 10.17
CA ASP A 17 1.61 7.23 10.80
C ASP A 17 2.79 6.62 10.03
N PRO A 18 3.94 6.34 10.69
CA PRO A 18 5.12 5.79 10.01
C PRO A 18 4.87 4.43 9.35
N GLY A 19 4.00 3.60 9.94
CA GLY A 19 3.61 2.33 9.35
C GLY A 19 2.81 2.55 8.07
N VAL A 20 1.81 3.44 8.11
CA VAL A 20 1.04 3.80 6.91
C VAL A 20 1.94 4.40 5.82
N ALA A 21 2.89 5.26 6.20
CA ALA A 21 3.88 5.81 5.27
C ALA A 21 4.70 4.72 4.59
N ALA A 22 5.16 3.71 5.34
CA ALA A 22 5.89 2.58 4.78
C ALA A 22 5.06 1.79 3.76
N VAL A 23 3.79 1.51 4.09
CA VAL A 23 2.91 0.75 3.20
C VAL A 23 2.53 1.54 1.94
N VAL A 24 2.18 2.82 2.09
CA VAL A 24 1.90 3.70 0.94
C VAL A 24 3.14 3.83 0.05
N GLY A 25 4.32 3.99 0.66
CA GLY A 25 5.59 4.02 -0.06
C GLY A 25 5.88 2.74 -0.83
N ALA A 26 5.60 1.57 -0.24
CA ALA A 26 5.76 0.28 -0.92
C ALA A 26 4.80 0.14 -2.11
N VAL A 27 3.55 0.58 -1.97
CA VAL A 27 2.58 0.60 -3.08
C VAL A 27 3.05 1.54 -4.20
N ILE A 28 3.57 2.73 -3.88
CA ILE A 28 4.13 3.66 -4.87
C ILE A 28 5.34 3.05 -5.58
N ALA A 29 6.29 2.50 -4.81
CA ALA A 29 7.53 1.95 -5.34
C ALA A 29 7.27 0.78 -6.29
N ASP A 30 6.35 -0.12 -5.92
CA ASP A 30 6.01 -1.28 -6.76
C ASP A 30 5.22 -0.87 -8.01
N GLY A 31 4.22 0.00 -7.86
CA GLY A 31 3.43 0.50 -8.99
C GLY A 31 4.29 1.23 -10.03
N LEU A 32 5.25 2.05 -9.57
CA LEU A 32 6.22 2.71 -10.46
C LEU A 32 7.20 1.73 -11.11
N ALA A 33 7.63 0.69 -10.39
CA ALA A 33 8.59 -0.29 -10.90
C ALA A 33 8.00 -1.19 -12.00
N HIS A 34 6.72 -1.54 -11.88
CA HIS A 34 6.04 -2.42 -12.84
C HIS A 34 5.21 -1.66 -13.90
N GLY A 35 5.06 -0.35 -13.76
CA GLY A 35 4.20 0.46 -14.64
C GLY A 35 2.72 0.07 -14.50
N GLU A 36 2.36 -0.54 -13.38
CA GLU A 36 1.02 -1.01 -13.07
C GLU A 36 0.33 -0.01 -12.15
N ASP A 37 -0.93 0.34 -12.47
CA ASP A 37 -1.75 1.21 -11.62
C ASP A 37 -2.16 0.52 -10.30
N SER A 38 -1.92 -0.79 -10.18
CA SER A 38 -2.36 -1.62 -9.06
C SER A 38 -1.32 -2.63 -8.63
N VAL A 39 -1.13 -2.77 -7.32
CA VAL A 39 -0.10 -3.64 -6.73
C VAL A 39 -0.75 -4.75 -5.92
N SER A 40 -0.26 -5.98 -6.04
CA SER A 40 -0.79 -7.10 -5.25
C SER A 40 -0.30 -7.06 -3.79
N PHE A 41 -1.09 -7.62 -2.87
CA PHE A 41 -0.64 -7.83 -1.48
C PHE A 41 0.71 -8.57 -1.39
N SER A 42 0.95 -9.51 -2.30
CA SER A 42 2.17 -10.32 -2.28
C SER A 42 3.40 -9.48 -2.56
N ASP A 43 3.30 -8.46 -3.39
CA ASP A 43 4.43 -7.60 -3.76
C ASP A 43 4.70 -6.55 -2.69
N VAL A 44 3.63 -5.92 -2.18
CA VAL A 44 3.72 -5.05 -0.99
C VAL A 44 4.34 -5.79 0.20
N SER A 45 3.90 -7.02 0.47
CA SER A 45 4.42 -7.79 1.61
C SER A 45 5.86 -8.24 1.45
N LYS A 46 6.32 -8.57 0.22
CA LYS A 46 7.75 -8.84 -0.04
C LYS A 46 8.61 -7.62 0.31
N GLN A 47 8.21 -6.41 -0.11
CA GLN A 47 8.96 -5.20 0.19
C GLN A 47 9.00 -4.91 1.70
N LEU A 48 7.85 -5.02 2.38
CA LEU A 48 7.72 -4.71 3.80
C LEU A 48 8.27 -5.78 4.74
N ARG A 49 8.51 -7.01 4.25
CA ARG A 49 9.21 -8.06 5.02
C ARG A 49 10.63 -7.67 5.37
N HIS A 50 11.27 -6.81 4.59
CA HIS A 50 12.58 -6.25 4.94
C HIS A 50 12.54 -5.30 6.15
N HIS A 51 11.34 -4.90 6.58
CA HIS A 51 11.11 -4.02 7.74
C HIS A 51 10.60 -4.78 8.98
N ASP A 52 10.77 -6.11 9.05
CA ASP A 52 10.29 -6.98 10.15
C ASP A 52 8.77 -6.89 10.42
N LEU A 53 7.99 -6.44 9.43
CA LEU A 53 6.54 -6.37 9.53
C LEU A 53 5.90 -7.73 9.21
N SER A 54 5.03 -8.20 10.11
CA SER A 54 4.23 -9.40 9.87
C SER A 54 3.13 -9.13 8.84
N ASP A 55 2.70 -10.17 8.12
CA ASP A 55 1.57 -10.09 7.17
C ASP A 55 0.30 -9.50 7.83
N THR A 56 0.05 -9.80 9.10
CA THR A 56 -1.07 -9.24 9.88
C THR A 56 -0.94 -7.73 10.05
N GLU A 57 0.25 -7.26 10.40
CA GLU A 57 0.51 -5.84 10.61
C GLU A 57 0.44 -5.08 9.27
N ILE A 58 0.98 -5.66 8.19
CA ILE A 58 0.88 -5.10 6.84
C ILE A 58 -0.59 -4.94 6.42
N ARG A 59 -1.42 -5.96 6.63
CA ARG A 59 -2.88 -5.89 6.36
C ARG A 59 -3.56 -4.80 7.17
N ARG A 60 -3.19 -4.66 8.44
CA ARG A 60 -3.73 -3.61 9.31
C ARG A 60 -3.36 -2.22 8.81
N LEU A 61 -2.11 -2.02 8.40
CA LEU A 61 -1.61 -0.76 7.88
C LEU A 61 -2.20 -0.43 6.50
N LEU A 62 -2.37 -1.41 5.62
CA LEU A 62 -3.09 -1.25 4.34
C LEU A 62 -4.54 -0.79 4.56
N ASN A 63 -5.26 -1.44 5.48
CA ASN A 63 -6.62 -1.04 5.84
C ASN A 63 -6.65 0.38 6.46
N LEU A 64 -5.64 0.74 7.25
CA LEU A 64 -5.53 2.08 7.79
C LEU A 64 -5.22 3.12 6.69
N ALA A 65 -4.38 2.77 5.72
CA ALA A 65 -4.10 3.61 4.54
C ALA A 65 -5.34 3.83 3.68
N ASP A 66 -6.14 2.78 3.48
CA ASP A 66 -7.44 2.82 2.79
C ASP A 66 -8.44 3.74 3.51
N LYS A 67 -8.61 3.57 4.83
CA LYS A 67 -9.47 4.44 5.65
C LYS A 67 -9.03 5.90 5.67
N GLN A 68 -7.73 6.15 5.57
CA GLN A 68 -7.19 7.52 5.46
C GLN A 68 -7.31 8.07 4.02
N GLY A 69 -7.72 7.23 3.07
CA GLY A 69 -7.92 7.56 1.68
C GLY A 69 -6.61 7.80 0.95
N PHE A 70 -5.53 7.09 1.29
CA PHE A 70 -4.28 7.11 0.54
C PHE A 70 -4.28 6.07 -0.57
N ILE A 71 -4.79 4.88 -0.28
CA ILE A 71 -4.98 3.80 -1.24
C ILE A 71 -6.45 3.42 -1.29
N TYR A 72 -6.83 2.60 -2.28
CA TYR A 72 -8.06 1.83 -2.21
C TYR A 72 -7.78 0.37 -2.59
N GLU A 73 -8.49 -0.53 -1.92
CA GLU A 73 -8.50 -1.95 -2.28
C GLU A 73 -9.41 -2.16 -3.48
N ASP A 74 -8.88 -2.76 -4.54
CA ASP A 74 -9.59 -3.12 -5.76
C ASP A 74 -9.76 -4.64 -5.80
N ASP A 75 -11.00 -5.09 -5.72
CA ASP A 75 -11.38 -6.47 -5.95
C ASP A 75 -11.58 -6.65 -7.46
N ASN A 76 -10.49 -6.96 -8.19
CA ASN A 76 -10.60 -7.39 -9.59
C ASN A 76 -11.41 -8.69 -9.66
N ASP A 77 -12.62 -8.60 -10.21
CA ASP A 77 -13.53 -9.68 -10.58
C ASP A 77 -13.15 -10.28 -11.96
#